data_AF-A0A5J4T5N8-F1
#
_entry.id   AF-A0A5J4T5N8-F1
#
_cell.length_a   1.000
_cell.length_b   1.000
_cell.length_c   1.000
_cell.angle_alpha   90.00
_cell.angle_beta   90.00
_cell.angle_gamma   90.00
#
_symmetry.space_group_name_H-M   'P 1'
#
loop_
_entity.id
_entity.type
_entity.pdbx_description
1 polymer ?
#
loop_
_entity_poly.entity_id
_entity_poly.type
_entity_poly.pdbx_seq_one_letter_code
_entity_poly.pdbx_strand_id
1 'polypeptide(L)'
;GGIYGSIDLTSQFQFVINDALIKQCQAKSDSTSTYPTGYGGGIFLTGSGDYDVQSNSLNFKGINISDNSANNGGQSIYIIMSKLKEWCRYGTAGEYVKGNYSDTYSNQNELQGIPINIWHFQSGTSQTLTPEDQYFCGNIDEPCESIEYALKQISVRKGGSETSDILEKKIGITEVGFELTKPIELNPSITHTNKIIIMKQLYGTPSAMIDNSQLKIKKGDQSKLTIPIIYVEESNSILDLNSITFSGINLSPTSEAKGIIHININNQQFNME
;
A
#
# COMPACT_ATOMS: atom_id res chain seq x y z
N GLY A 1 -3.51 16.99 8.47
CA GLY A 1 -4.02 18.37 8.59
C GLY A 1 -4.80 18.53 9.87
N GLY A 2 -5.88 19.31 9.83
CA GLY A 2 -6.80 19.53 10.96
C GLY A 2 -7.47 18.24 11.47
N ILE A 3 -7.71 17.27 10.60
CA ILE A 3 -8.18 15.93 10.93
C ILE A 3 -7.29 14.89 10.24
N TYR A 4 -6.89 13.87 10.99
CA TYR A 4 -6.26 12.65 10.49
C TYR A 4 -7.16 11.47 10.85
N GLY A 5 -7.45 10.60 9.89
CA GLY A 5 -8.16 9.35 10.13
C GLY A 5 -7.51 8.20 9.38
N SER A 6 -7.20 7.13 10.10
CA SER A 6 -6.84 5.82 9.55
C SER A 6 -7.99 4.88 9.85
N ILE A 7 -8.70 4.45 8.80
CA ILE A 7 -9.99 3.77 8.93
C ILE A 7 -9.87 2.36 8.38
N ASP A 8 -10.28 1.35 9.15
CA ASP A 8 -10.61 0.05 8.59
C ASP A 8 -12.00 0.12 7.95
N LEU A 9 -12.03 0.07 6.61
CA LEU A 9 -13.25 0.23 5.82
C LEU A 9 -14.10 -1.06 5.79
N THR A 10 -13.61 -2.15 6.40
CA THR A 10 -14.32 -3.44 6.45
C THR A 10 -15.13 -3.65 7.74
N SER A 11 -14.81 -2.91 8.80
CA SER A 11 -15.58 -2.93 10.05
C SER A 11 -16.70 -1.91 10.05
N GLN A 12 -17.62 -2.01 11.03
CA GLN A 12 -18.64 -1.00 11.22
C GLN A 12 -18.00 0.29 11.74
N PHE A 13 -18.01 1.34 10.92
CA PHE A 13 -17.58 2.68 11.30
C PHE A 13 -18.58 3.71 10.79
N GLN A 14 -18.46 4.95 11.28
CA GLN A 14 -19.17 6.09 10.73
C GLN A 14 -18.33 7.36 10.89
N PHE A 15 -18.04 8.03 9.79
CA PHE A 15 -17.40 9.33 9.74
C PHE A 15 -18.20 10.24 8.81
N VAL A 16 -19.26 10.80 9.39
CA VAL A 16 -20.24 11.66 8.71
C VAL A 16 -20.15 13.07 9.29
N ILE A 17 -19.93 14.05 8.43
CA ILE A 17 -19.87 15.47 8.78
C ILE A 17 -21.19 16.10 8.40
N ASN A 18 -22.03 16.40 9.40
CA ASN A 18 -23.33 17.04 9.21
C ASN A 18 -23.23 18.56 9.07
N ASP A 19 -22.36 19.18 9.87
CA ASP A 19 -22.02 20.60 9.81
C ASP A 19 -20.65 20.78 10.49
N ALA A 20 -19.67 21.29 9.75
CA ALA A 20 -18.37 21.65 10.30
C ALA A 20 -17.68 22.71 9.44
N LEU A 21 -17.00 23.67 10.07
CA LEU A 21 -16.11 24.62 9.40
C LEU A 21 -14.65 24.21 9.62
N ILE A 22 -13.96 23.82 8.55
CA ILE A 22 -12.51 23.56 8.56
C ILE A 22 -11.82 24.59 7.67
N LYS A 23 -11.20 25.59 8.30
CA LYS A 23 -10.50 26.64 7.55
C LYS A 23 -9.12 26.92 8.10
N GLN A 24 -8.24 27.44 7.23
CA GLN A 24 -6.90 27.92 7.62
C GLN A 24 -6.03 26.85 8.30
N CYS A 25 -6.32 25.57 8.08
CA CYS A 25 -5.50 24.46 8.55
C CYS A 25 -4.31 24.25 7.60
N GLN A 26 -3.18 23.82 8.14
CA GLN A 26 -1.97 23.57 7.37
C GLN A 26 -1.39 22.19 7.66
N ALA A 27 -1.17 21.39 6.61
CA ALA A 27 -0.37 20.18 6.68
C ALA A 27 1.08 20.49 6.29
N LYS A 28 1.99 20.35 7.25
CA LYS A 28 3.43 20.54 7.03
C LYS A 28 4.12 19.22 6.73
N SER A 29 5.03 19.22 5.77
CA SER A 29 5.93 18.09 5.53
C SER A 29 6.99 18.04 6.62
N ASP A 30 7.27 16.84 7.12
CA ASP A 30 8.33 16.55 8.08
C ASP A 30 9.30 15.58 7.42
N SER A 31 10.52 16.06 7.15
CA SER A 31 11.59 15.28 6.54
C SER A 31 12.23 14.27 7.49
N THR A 32 11.85 14.29 8.77
CA THR A 32 12.31 13.32 9.78
C THR A 32 11.34 12.17 9.99
N SER A 33 10.16 12.23 9.36
CA SER A 33 9.11 11.21 9.44
C SER A 33 8.98 10.44 8.14
N THR A 34 8.72 9.14 8.28
CA THR A 34 8.69 8.12 7.24
C THR A 34 7.30 7.97 6.57
N TYR A 35 6.24 8.36 7.28
CA TYR A 35 4.85 8.25 6.81
C TYR A 35 4.41 9.54 6.10
N PRO A 36 3.56 9.53 5.04
CA PRO A 36 3.25 10.72 4.26
C PRO A 36 2.83 11.90 5.13
N THR A 37 3.73 12.88 5.22
CA THR A 37 3.52 14.16 5.90
C THR A 37 3.18 15.24 4.88
N GLY A 38 2.61 16.36 5.33
CA GLY A 38 2.36 17.50 4.45
C GLY A 38 1.20 17.35 3.47
N TYR A 39 0.28 16.38 3.68
CA TYR A 39 -0.93 16.20 2.86
C TYR A 39 -2.21 16.52 3.65
N GLY A 40 -3.27 16.91 2.94
CA GLY A 40 -4.62 17.03 3.51
C GLY A 40 -4.68 18.11 4.58
N GLY A 41 -4.53 19.38 4.19
CA GLY A 41 -4.41 20.51 5.12
C GLY A 41 -5.57 20.59 6.11
N GLY A 42 -6.80 20.39 5.63
CA GLY A 42 -7.99 20.22 6.46
C GLY A 42 -8.16 18.77 6.93
N ILE A 43 -8.32 17.83 6.00
CA ILE A 43 -8.56 16.41 6.27
C ILE A 43 -7.53 15.56 5.52
N PHE A 44 -6.87 14.66 6.23
CA PHE A 44 -6.15 13.54 5.65
C PHE A 44 -6.84 12.25 6.09
N LEU A 45 -7.34 11.46 5.15
CA LEU A 45 -7.86 10.13 5.41
C LEU A 45 -7.06 9.07 4.68
N THR A 46 -6.76 7.99 5.39
CA THR A 46 -6.31 6.73 4.81
C THR A 46 -7.27 5.62 5.21
N GLY A 47 -7.46 4.66 4.32
CA GLY A 47 -8.42 3.58 4.51
C GLY A 47 -7.87 2.24 4.07
N SER A 48 -8.03 1.24 4.91
CA SER A 48 -7.67 -0.15 4.61
C SER A 48 -8.93 -0.95 4.26
N GLY A 49 -8.81 -1.92 3.34
CA GLY A 49 -9.95 -2.69 2.83
C GLY A 49 -10.78 -1.94 1.80
N ASP A 50 -11.92 -2.51 1.41
CA ASP A 50 -12.77 -1.99 0.33
C ASP A 50 -14.02 -1.31 0.90
N TYR A 51 -14.09 0.01 0.75
CA TYR A 51 -15.25 0.79 1.19
C TYR A 51 -16.51 0.47 0.39
N ASP A 52 -17.58 0.06 1.07
CA ASP A 52 -18.91 -0.06 0.50
C ASP A 52 -19.64 1.30 0.49
N VAL A 53 -19.81 1.87 -0.70
CA VAL A 53 -20.50 3.16 -0.88
C VAL A 53 -21.97 3.13 -0.45
N GLN A 54 -22.62 1.96 -0.42
CA GLN A 54 -24.01 1.82 0.02
C GLN A 54 -24.17 1.97 1.54
N SER A 55 -23.10 1.69 2.30
CA SER A 55 -23.10 1.86 3.76
C SER A 55 -23.31 3.32 4.19
N ASN A 56 -22.95 4.27 3.32
CA ASN A 56 -22.97 5.71 3.58
C ASN A 56 -22.26 6.11 4.89
N SER A 57 -21.28 5.31 5.32
CA SER A 57 -20.52 5.57 6.55
C SER A 57 -19.48 6.66 6.37
N LEU A 58 -19.07 6.98 5.15
CA LEU A 58 -18.28 8.18 4.81
C LEU A 58 -19.15 9.21 4.09
N ASN A 59 -19.34 10.37 4.71
CA ASN A 59 -20.10 11.45 4.10
C ASN A 59 -19.59 12.83 4.56
N PHE A 60 -19.04 13.59 3.62
CA PHE A 60 -18.48 14.93 3.84
C PHE A 60 -19.39 16.05 3.37
N LYS A 61 -20.63 15.76 2.96
CA LYS A 61 -21.52 16.77 2.35
C LYS A 61 -21.75 18.01 3.21
N GLY A 62 -21.75 17.87 4.55
CA GLY A 62 -21.96 18.96 5.48
C GLY A 62 -20.72 19.79 5.82
N ILE A 63 -19.55 19.50 5.24
CA ILE A 63 -18.34 20.28 5.54
C ILE A 63 -18.29 21.60 4.76
N ASN A 64 -18.00 22.67 5.48
CA ASN A 64 -17.52 23.93 4.94
C ASN A 64 -15.99 23.97 5.07
N ILE A 65 -15.28 23.89 3.95
CA ILE A 65 -13.82 23.80 3.92
C ILE A 65 -13.22 24.86 3.01
N SER A 66 -12.30 25.69 3.52
CA SER A 66 -11.68 26.79 2.76
C SER A 66 -10.31 27.17 3.31
N ASP A 67 -9.50 27.85 2.50
CA ASP A 67 -8.25 28.50 2.95
C ASP A 67 -7.24 27.55 3.63
N ASN A 68 -7.31 26.25 3.37
CA ASN A 68 -6.37 25.27 3.90
C ASN A 68 -5.15 25.15 2.98
N SER A 69 -4.02 24.68 3.53
CA SER A 69 -2.80 24.46 2.75
C SER A 69 -2.12 23.15 3.13
N ALA A 70 -1.40 22.57 2.18
CA ALA A 70 -0.64 21.34 2.37
C ALA A 70 0.67 21.47 1.58
N ASN A 71 1.80 21.06 2.16
CA ASN A 71 3.09 21.16 1.47
C ASN A 71 3.18 20.27 0.23
N ASN A 72 2.55 19.09 0.27
CA ASN A 72 2.75 18.04 -0.72
C ASN A 72 1.51 17.72 -1.57
N GLY A 73 0.29 18.00 -1.09
CA GLY A 73 -0.92 17.77 -1.88
C GLY A 73 -2.22 17.73 -1.06
N GLY A 74 -3.36 17.89 -1.73
CA GLY A 74 -4.69 17.98 -1.12
C GLY A 74 -4.74 19.13 -0.13
N GLN A 75 -4.83 20.35 -0.64
CA GLN A 75 -4.78 21.56 0.18
C GLN A 75 -5.81 21.51 1.31
N SER A 76 -7.02 21.03 0.99
CA SER A 76 -8.09 20.82 1.95
C SER A 76 -8.24 19.35 2.30
N ILE A 77 -8.47 18.46 1.33
CA ILE A 77 -8.71 17.04 1.57
C ILE A 77 -7.73 16.20 0.77
N TYR A 78 -7.13 15.21 1.44
CA TYR A 78 -6.36 14.16 0.82
C TYR A 78 -6.86 12.80 1.29
N ILE A 79 -7.28 11.93 0.36
CA ILE A 79 -7.81 10.60 0.69
C ILE A 79 -6.98 9.52 0.01
N ILE A 80 -6.55 8.51 0.77
CA ILE A 80 -5.93 7.29 0.25
C ILE A 80 -6.86 6.13 0.59
N MET A 81 -7.55 5.58 -0.41
CA MET A 81 -8.36 4.38 -0.22
C MET A 81 -8.61 3.65 -1.53
N SER A 82 -8.71 2.32 -1.47
CA SER A 82 -8.92 1.44 -2.62
C SER A 82 -10.08 1.85 -3.54
N LYS A 83 -11.26 2.04 -2.95
CA LYS A 83 -12.52 2.37 -3.61
C LYS A 83 -12.74 3.88 -3.77
N LEU A 84 -11.68 4.69 -3.74
CA LEU A 84 -11.80 6.14 -3.87
C LEU A 84 -12.52 6.56 -5.16
N LYS A 85 -12.17 5.92 -6.28
CA LYS A 85 -12.84 6.18 -7.57
C LYS A 85 -14.33 5.85 -7.53
N GLU A 86 -14.70 4.80 -6.82
CA GLU A 86 -16.10 4.38 -6.67
C GLU A 86 -16.87 5.38 -5.82
N TRP A 87 -16.31 5.75 -4.66
CA TRP A 87 -16.91 6.77 -3.79
C TRP A 87 -17.03 8.14 -4.45
N CYS A 88 -16.00 8.61 -5.17
CA CYS A 88 -16.06 9.86 -5.94
C CYS A 88 -17.12 9.85 -7.05
N ARG A 89 -17.48 8.68 -7.57
CA ARG A 89 -18.51 8.50 -8.61
C ARG A 89 -19.89 8.23 -8.02
N TYR A 90 -19.98 7.98 -6.72
CA TYR A 90 -21.23 7.73 -6.03
C TYR A 90 -21.99 9.04 -5.80
N GLY A 91 -23.31 9.01 -6.00
CA GLY A 91 -24.16 10.19 -6.02
C GLY A 91 -23.91 11.06 -7.24
N THR A 92 -24.15 12.37 -7.09
CA THR A 92 -23.95 13.34 -8.17
C THR A 92 -22.61 14.05 -7.99
N ALA A 93 -21.71 13.86 -8.95
CA ALA A 93 -20.46 14.61 -9.08
C ALA A 93 -19.56 14.68 -7.82
N GLY A 94 -19.58 13.62 -7.00
CA GLY A 94 -18.75 13.49 -5.80
C GLY A 94 -19.30 14.22 -4.57
N GLU A 95 -20.60 14.48 -4.51
CA GLU A 95 -21.28 15.20 -3.41
C GLU A 95 -20.97 14.66 -2.00
N TYR A 96 -20.60 13.38 -1.88
CA TYR A 96 -20.26 12.76 -0.59
C TYR A 96 -18.79 12.93 -0.19
N VAL A 97 -17.92 13.25 -1.16
CA VAL A 97 -16.46 13.41 -0.95
C VAL A 97 -16.10 14.87 -0.70
N LYS A 98 -16.94 15.80 -1.18
CA LYS A 98 -16.63 17.24 -1.22
C LYS A 98 -17.62 18.04 -0.38
N GLY A 99 -17.08 18.86 0.52
CA GLY A 99 -17.82 19.98 1.10
C GLY A 99 -17.97 21.16 0.17
N ASN A 100 -18.89 22.08 0.48
CA ASN A 100 -19.12 23.32 -0.29
C ASN A 100 -19.15 23.13 -1.82
N TYR A 101 -19.67 22.00 -2.30
CA TYR A 101 -19.61 21.62 -3.71
C TYR A 101 -20.25 22.68 -4.62
N SER A 102 -19.47 23.21 -5.57
CA SER A 102 -19.93 24.09 -6.65
C SER A 102 -19.36 23.60 -7.97
N ASP A 103 -20.24 23.29 -8.93
CA ASP A 103 -19.89 22.79 -10.27
C ASP A 103 -18.99 23.74 -11.08
N THR A 104 -18.85 24.99 -10.65
CA THR A 104 -18.27 26.08 -11.46
C THR A 104 -16.85 26.48 -11.04
N TYR A 105 -16.45 26.29 -9.77
CA TYR A 105 -15.25 26.93 -9.21
C TYR A 105 -14.37 26.03 -8.33
N SER A 106 -14.38 24.71 -8.53
CA SER A 106 -13.57 23.80 -7.70
C SER A 106 -12.09 23.75 -8.14
N ASN A 107 -11.18 24.18 -7.28
CA ASN A 107 -9.74 24.06 -7.47
C ASN A 107 -9.31 22.59 -7.39
N GLN A 108 -8.68 22.06 -8.43
CA GLN A 108 -8.27 20.64 -8.49
C GLN A 108 -7.22 20.26 -7.43
N ASN A 109 -6.49 21.23 -6.86
CA ASN A 109 -5.52 20.99 -5.79
C ASN A 109 -6.18 20.95 -4.40
N GLU A 110 -7.43 21.39 -4.29
CA GLU A 110 -8.16 21.43 -3.03
C GLU A 110 -8.44 20.03 -2.50
N LEU A 111 -8.80 19.12 -3.41
CA LEU A 111 -9.23 17.77 -3.12
C LEU A 111 -8.43 16.81 -4.00
N GLN A 112 -7.57 16.03 -3.37
CA GLN A 112 -6.77 15.03 -4.04
C GLN A 112 -6.96 13.69 -3.36
N GLY A 113 -6.64 12.62 -4.07
CA GLY A 113 -6.59 11.33 -3.45
C GLY A 113 -6.17 10.25 -4.41
N ILE A 114 -5.72 9.14 -3.85
CA ILE A 114 -5.12 8.07 -4.60
C ILE A 114 -5.90 6.77 -4.35
N PRO A 115 -6.45 6.15 -5.41
CA PRO A 115 -7.00 4.81 -5.34
C PRO A 115 -5.87 3.78 -5.41
N ILE A 116 -5.31 3.38 -4.26
CA ILE A 116 -4.24 2.38 -4.20
C ILE A 116 -4.67 1.17 -3.37
N ASN A 117 -4.41 -0.02 -3.94
CA ASN A 117 -4.54 -1.33 -3.30
C ASN A 117 -3.15 -1.93 -3.11
N ILE A 118 -2.23 -1.16 -2.52
CA ILE A 118 -0.87 -1.62 -2.24
C ILE A 118 -0.82 -2.06 -0.79
N TRP A 119 -0.38 -3.30 -0.56
CA TRP A 119 -0.28 -3.90 0.77
C TRP A 119 1.16 -3.84 1.26
N HIS A 120 1.38 -3.11 2.33
CA HIS A 120 2.72 -2.82 2.81
C HIS A 120 3.21 -3.91 3.75
N PHE A 121 4.50 -4.22 3.64
CA PHE A 121 5.20 -5.17 4.50
C PHE A 121 6.57 -4.64 4.88
N GLN A 122 7.06 -5.01 6.07
CA GLN A 122 8.32 -4.53 6.64
C GLN A 122 8.89 -5.54 7.66
N SER A 123 10.22 -5.60 7.82
CA SER A 123 10.89 -6.40 8.88
C SER A 123 12.30 -5.87 9.20
N GLY A 124 12.91 -6.30 10.33
CA GLY A 124 14.29 -5.95 10.74
C GLY A 124 14.48 -4.99 11.95
N THR A 125 15.75 -4.70 12.28
CA THR A 125 16.18 -3.96 13.50
C THR A 125 16.25 -2.43 13.35
N SER A 126 16.13 -1.90 12.13
CA SER A 126 16.18 -0.45 11.85
C SER A 126 14.78 0.18 11.74
N GLN A 127 13.76 -0.50 12.25
CA GLN A 127 12.37 -0.11 12.09
C GLN A 127 11.91 0.84 13.21
N THR A 128 11.25 1.92 12.83
CA THR A 128 10.53 2.83 13.75
C THR A 128 9.17 2.25 14.16
N LEU A 129 8.62 1.31 13.38
CA LEU A 129 7.32 0.63 13.60
C LEU A 129 7.57 -0.87 13.77
N THR A 130 6.92 -1.50 14.74
CA THR A 130 6.94 -2.97 14.90
C THR A 130 5.91 -3.57 13.95
N PRO A 131 6.32 -4.31 12.89
CA PRO A 131 5.39 -4.96 11.98
C PRO A 131 4.79 -6.19 12.66
N GLU A 132 3.54 -6.52 12.33
CA GLU A 132 2.86 -7.69 12.87
C GLU A 132 1.94 -8.30 11.81
N ASP A 133 1.98 -9.62 11.68
CA ASP A 133 1.04 -10.37 10.83
C ASP A 133 -0.32 -10.50 11.52
N GLN A 134 -1.17 -9.49 11.30
CA GLN A 134 -2.52 -9.41 11.84
C GLN A 134 -3.52 -9.06 10.74
N TYR A 135 -4.80 -9.38 10.96
CA TYR A 135 -5.86 -9.22 9.96
C TYR A 135 -5.91 -7.82 9.34
N PHE A 136 -5.59 -6.78 10.13
CA PHE A 136 -5.63 -5.39 9.68
C PHE A 136 -4.34 -4.87 9.04
N CYS A 137 -3.26 -5.64 9.07
CA CYS A 137 -1.96 -5.24 8.49
C CYS A 137 -2.06 -5.00 6.98
N GLY A 138 -1.12 -4.21 6.45
CA GLY A 138 -1.02 -3.86 5.03
C GLY A 138 -1.06 -2.36 4.76
N ASN A 139 -1.29 -1.56 5.80
CA ASN A 139 -1.13 -0.12 5.72
C ASN A 139 0.34 0.27 5.91
N ILE A 140 0.73 1.47 5.50
CA ILE A 140 2.12 1.94 5.65
C ILE A 140 2.46 2.13 7.15
N ASP A 141 1.49 2.52 7.97
CA ASP A 141 1.57 2.71 9.42
C ASP A 141 1.35 1.40 10.20
N GLU A 142 0.87 0.35 9.54
CA GLU A 142 0.64 -0.98 10.10
C GLU A 142 1.04 -2.05 9.07
N PRO A 143 2.33 -2.16 8.73
CA PRO A 143 2.80 -3.10 7.72
C PRO A 143 2.71 -4.53 8.24
N CYS A 144 2.45 -5.48 7.33
CA CYS A 144 2.56 -6.90 7.63
C CYS A 144 4.03 -7.28 7.89
N GLU A 145 4.25 -8.29 8.73
CA GLU A 145 5.58 -8.82 9.05
C GLU A 145 6.11 -9.71 7.90
N SER A 146 5.23 -10.41 7.16
CA SER A 146 5.65 -11.29 6.07
C SER A 146 4.95 -10.99 4.74
N ILE A 147 5.65 -11.30 3.63
CA ILE A 147 5.10 -11.19 2.28
C ILE A 147 3.96 -12.19 2.10
N GLU A 148 4.11 -13.42 2.61
CA GLU A 148 3.11 -14.48 2.54
C GLU A 148 1.80 -14.06 3.20
N TYR A 149 1.89 -13.44 4.38
CA TYR A 149 0.71 -12.96 5.08
C TYR A 149 0.08 -11.76 4.35
N ALA A 150 0.88 -10.82 3.85
CA ALA A 150 0.37 -9.73 3.01
C ALA A 150 -0.39 -10.28 1.78
N LEU A 151 0.14 -11.30 1.10
CA LEU A 151 -0.53 -11.96 -0.03
C LEU A 151 -1.85 -12.63 0.37
N LYS A 152 -1.92 -13.25 1.56
CA LYS A 152 -3.16 -13.82 2.11
C LYS A 152 -4.20 -12.74 2.40
N GLN A 153 -3.80 -11.64 3.05
CA GLN A 153 -4.70 -10.52 3.32
C GLN A 153 -5.26 -9.92 2.04
N ILE A 154 -4.46 -9.85 0.98
CA ILE A 154 -4.96 -9.43 -0.35
C ILE A 154 -6.09 -10.35 -0.83
N SER A 155 -5.96 -11.69 -0.70
CA SER A 155 -7.04 -12.62 -1.06
C SER A 155 -8.30 -12.37 -0.22
N VAL A 156 -8.14 -12.25 1.11
CA VAL A 156 -9.25 -12.04 2.04
C VAL A 156 -10.00 -10.76 1.70
N ARG A 157 -9.28 -9.65 1.53
CA ARG A 157 -9.88 -8.32 1.38
C ARG A 157 -10.52 -8.11 0.00
N LYS A 158 -9.94 -8.70 -1.04
CA LYS A 158 -10.46 -8.55 -2.42
C LYS A 158 -11.40 -9.68 -2.86
N GLY A 159 -11.31 -10.86 -2.24
CA GLY A 159 -12.04 -12.06 -2.66
C GLY A 159 -12.86 -12.73 -1.55
N GLY A 160 -12.75 -12.28 -0.30
CA GLY A 160 -13.56 -12.75 0.83
C GLY A 160 -12.99 -13.96 1.59
N SER A 161 -11.90 -14.56 1.12
CA SER A 161 -11.22 -15.71 1.73
C SER A 161 -9.73 -15.72 1.39
N GLU A 162 -8.88 -16.32 2.24
CA GLU A 162 -7.44 -16.52 1.98
C GLU A 162 -7.17 -17.25 0.65
N THR A 163 -8.10 -18.10 0.23
CA THR A 163 -7.98 -18.94 -0.97
C THR A 163 -8.60 -18.32 -2.23
N SER A 164 -8.96 -17.05 -2.18
CA SER A 164 -9.64 -16.39 -3.30
C SER A 164 -8.66 -15.99 -4.38
N ASP A 165 -8.94 -16.37 -5.62
CA ASP A 165 -8.09 -16.02 -6.76
C ASP A 165 -8.21 -14.53 -7.09
N ILE A 166 -7.08 -13.83 -7.03
CA ILE A 166 -6.96 -12.40 -7.32
C ILE A 166 -6.13 -12.25 -8.59
N LEU A 167 -6.66 -11.50 -9.57
CA LEU A 167 -5.98 -11.27 -10.86
C LEU A 167 -4.58 -10.66 -10.72
N GLU A 168 -4.41 -9.77 -9.74
CA GLU A 168 -3.16 -9.05 -9.49
C GLU A 168 -3.05 -8.70 -8.00
N LYS A 169 -1.90 -9.04 -7.42
CA LYS A 169 -1.53 -8.71 -6.04
C LYS A 169 -0.36 -7.73 -6.05
N LYS A 170 -0.56 -6.57 -5.44
CA LYS A 170 0.46 -5.52 -5.31
C LYS A 170 0.93 -5.44 -3.87
N ILE A 171 2.23 -5.58 -3.66
CA ILE A 171 2.85 -5.44 -2.35
C ILE A 171 3.86 -4.29 -2.36
N GLY A 172 3.81 -3.48 -1.31
CA GLY A 172 4.64 -2.30 -1.11
C GLY A 172 5.75 -2.56 -0.10
N ILE A 173 7.00 -2.28 -0.46
CA ILE A 173 8.13 -2.26 0.49
C ILE A 173 8.30 -0.83 0.99
N THR A 174 8.36 -0.68 2.31
CA THR A 174 8.58 0.61 2.96
C THR A 174 10.05 1.08 2.85
N GLU A 175 10.34 2.30 3.25
CA GLU A 175 11.70 2.86 3.14
C GLU A 175 12.76 2.18 4.00
N VAL A 176 12.35 1.51 5.07
CA VAL A 176 13.26 0.73 5.92
C VAL A 176 13.75 -0.53 5.20
N GLY A 177 13.00 -0.97 4.18
CA GLY A 177 13.23 -2.19 3.43
C GLY A 177 12.63 -3.42 4.10
N PHE A 178 12.98 -4.59 3.57
CA PHE A 178 12.52 -5.87 4.08
C PHE A 178 13.67 -6.87 4.18
N GLU A 179 13.70 -7.66 5.26
CA GLU A 179 14.71 -8.69 5.48
C GLU A 179 14.12 -10.09 5.23
N LEU A 180 14.57 -10.72 4.15
CA LEU A 180 14.28 -12.12 3.85
C LEU A 180 15.20 -13.02 4.67
N THR A 181 14.61 -13.67 5.67
CA THR A 181 15.28 -14.64 6.56
C THR A 181 14.89 -16.09 6.24
N LYS A 182 13.80 -16.29 5.49
CA LYS A 182 13.30 -17.59 5.03
C LYS A 182 13.03 -17.55 3.51
N PRO A 183 13.15 -18.69 2.80
CA PRO A 183 12.73 -18.78 1.40
C PRO A 183 11.23 -18.50 1.25
N ILE A 184 10.86 -17.82 0.17
CA ILE A 184 9.47 -17.57 -0.20
C ILE A 184 9.14 -18.31 -1.50
N GLU A 185 8.04 -19.05 -1.44
CA GLU A 185 7.50 -19.78 -2.58
C GLU A 185 6.32 -19.00 -3.18
N LEU A 186 6.51 -18.50 -4.41
CA LEU A 186 5.49 -17.82 -5.21
C LEU A 186 4.95 -18.79 -6.27
N ASN A 187 4.09 -19.70 -5.81
CA ASN A 187 3.34 -20.60 -6.65
C ASN A 187 1.88 -20.10 -6.74
N PRO A 188 1.25 -19.96 -7.93
CA PRO A 188 -0.16 -19.54 -8.06
C PRO A 188 -1.16 -20.39 -7.26
N SER A 189 -0.93 -21.69 -7.15
CA SER A 189 -1.71 -22.62 -6.32
C SER A 189 -1.64 -22.30 -4.82
N ILE A 190 -0.60 -21.60 -4.37
CA ILE A 190 -0.40 -21.15 -2.97
C ILE A 190 -0.81 -19.68 -2.81
N THR A 191 -0.39 -18.85 -3.75
CA THR A 191 -0.53 -17.40 -3.69
C THR A 191 -1.85 -16.90 -4.24
N HIS A 192 -2.65 -17.74 -4.89
CA HIS A 192 -3.95 -17.40 -5.48
C HIS A 192 -3.88 -16.18 -6.40
N THR A 193 -2.79 -16.09 -7.17
CA THR A 193 -2.57 -15.07 -8.21
C THR A 193 -1.50 -15.55 -9.18
N ASN A 194 -1.66 -15.16 -10.44
CA ASN A 194 -0.61 -15.35 -11.45
C ASN A 194 0.29 -14.11 -11.59
N LYS A 195 -0.05 -13.00 -10.92
CA LYS A 195 0.67 -11.74 -11.04
C LYS A 195 0.91 -11.12 -9.67
N ILE A 196 2.19 -11.05 -9.30
CA ILE A 196 2.67 -10.39 -8.09
C ILE A 196 3.57 -9.24 -8.50
N ILE A 197 3.26 -8.05 -8.01
CA ILE A 197 4.07 -6.85 -8.25
C ILE A 197 4.60 -6.36 -6.92
N ILE A 198 5.93 -6.32 -6.80
CA ILE A 198 6.63 -5.74 -5.65
C ILE A 198 7.09 -4.34 -6.04
N MET A 199 6.70 -3.35 -5.25
CA MET A 199 6.95 -1.95 -5.55
C MET A 199 7.31 -1.14 -4.31
N LYS A 200 7.82 0.07 -4.53
CA LYS A 200 8.00 1.06 -3.48
C LYS A 200 6.67 1.40 -2.80
N GLN A 201 6.69 1.76 -1.52
CA GLN A 201 5.51 2.35 -0.87
C GLN A 201 4.98 3.53 -1.69
N LEU A 202 3.65 3.59 -1.83
CA LEU A 202 2.95 4.62 -2.62
C LEU A 202 3.39 4.71 -4.10
N TYR A 203 3.94 3.63 -4.69
CA TYR A 203 4.38 3.62 -6.09
C TYR A 203 3.28 4.05 -7.07
N GLY A 204 3.68 4.81 -8.10
CA GLY A 204 2.76 5.36 -9.12
C GLY A 204 2.05 6.65 -8.68
N THR A 205 2.54 7.31 -7.64
CA THR A 205 1.92 8.50 -7.04
C THR A 205 2.95 9.61 -6.83
N PRO A 206 2.54 10.88 -6.71
CA PRO A 206 3.45 11.99 -6.36
C PRO A 206 4.14 11.80 -5.00
N SER A 207 3.55 10.96 -4.14
CA SER A 207 4.01 10.63 -2.80
C SER A 207 4.80 9.33 -2.75
N ALA A 208 5.08 8.72 -3.91
CA ALA A 208 5.90 7.54 -4.01
C ALA A 208 7.23 7.80 -3.30
N MET A 209 7.69 6.80 -2.55
CA MET A 209 9.01 6.88 -1.93
C MET A 209 10.07 7.21 -2.98
N ILE A 210 10.81 8.29 -2.73
CA ILE A 210 11.84 8.82 -3.62
C ILE A 210 13.08 7.92 -3.58
N ASP A 211 13.46 7.49 -2.38
CA ASP A 211 14.59 6.59 -2.17
C ASP A 211 14.31 5.16 -2.65
N ASN A 212 15.36 4.34 -2.72
CA ASN A 212 15.23 2.95 -3.16
C ASN A 212 14.78 2.06 -2.00
N SER A 213 13.73 1.25 -2.23
CA SER A 213 13.42 0.11 -1.37
C SER A 213 14.52 -0.92 -1.49
N GLN A 214 14.89 -1.51 -0.35
CA GLN A 214 15.87 -2.59 -0.31
C GLN A 214 15.23 -3.87 0.17
N LEU A 215 15.52 -4.95 -0.54
CA LEU A 215 15.26 -6.31 -0.10
C LEU A 215 16.59 -6.91 0.36
N LYS A 216 16.77 -7.00 1.67
CA LYS A 216 17.98 -7.51 2.33
C LYS A 216 17.83 -8.99 2.60
N ILE A 217 18.90 -9.75 2.43
CA ILE A 217 18.92 -11.18 2.77
C ILE A 217 19.88 -11.36 3.94
N LYS A 218 19.38 -11.80 5.09
CA LYS A 218 20.21 -12.01 6.29
C LYS A 218 20.24 -13.47 6.67
N LYS A 219 21.44 -13.94 7.03
CA LYS A 219 21.69 -15.29 7.52
C LYS A 219 21.89 -15.26 9.04
N GLY A 220 21.04 -15.97 9.78
CA GLY A 220 21.00 -15.90 11.25
C GLY A 220 21.91 -16.87 12.01
N ASP A 221 22.63 -17.77 11.34
CA ASP A 221 23.35 -18.89 11.97
C ASP A 221 24.65 -19.30 11.22
N GLN A 222 25.21 -20.48 11.49
CA GLN A 222 26.34 -21.09 10.74
C GLN A 222 25.92 -22.07 9.62
N SER A 223 24.63 -22.21 9.31
CA SER A 223 24.14 -23.17 8.30
C SER A 223 24.48 -22.79 6.85
N LYS A 224 24.28 -23.70 5.89
CA LYS A 224 24.51 -23.39 4.46
C LYS A 224 23.28 -22.68 3.87
N LEU A 225 23.48 -21.49 3.29
CA LEU A 225 22.44 -20.79 2.51
C LEU A 225 22.17 -21.58 1.22
N THR A 226 21.07 -22.32 1.18
CA THR A 226 20.65 -23.12 0.03
C THR A 226 19.53 -22.36 -0.69
N ILE A 227 19.75 -21.99 -1.95
CA ILE A 227 18.95 -20.98 -2.69
C ILE A 227 18.12 -21.71 -3.75
N PRO A 228 16.79 -21.50 -3.87
CA PRO A 228 16.06 -20.25 -4.21
C PRO A 228 15.57 -19.39 -3.03
N ILE A 229 15.61 -18.06 -3.13
CA ILE A 229 15.00 -17.16 -2.13
C ILE A 229 13.61 -16.69 -2.58
N ILE A 230 13.45 -16.38 -3.86
CA ILE A 230 12.15 -16.21 -4.50
C ILE A 230 12.03 -17.31 -5.54
N TYR A 231 11.10 -18.25 -5.32
CA TYR A 231 10.78 -19.32 -6.25
C TYR A 231 9.50 -18.99 -6.98
N VAL A 232 9.55 -18.88 -8.31
CA VAL A 232 8.36 -18.69 -9.14
C VAL A 232 8.14 -19.98 -9.93
N GLU A 233 6.99 -20.62 -9.71
CA GLU A 233 6.59 -21.88 -10.34
C GLU A 233 5.38 -21.68 -11.26
N GLU A 234 5.17 -22.64 -12.18
CA GLU A 234 4.03 -22.75 -13.09
C GLU A 234 4.04 -21.82 -14.32
N SER A 235 3.30 -22.21 -15.37
CA SER A 235 3.15 -21.43 -16.60
C SER A 235 2.25 -20.22 -16.36
N ASN A 236 2.67 -19.04 -16.84
CA ASN A 236 1.98 -17.72 -16.74
C ASN A 236 2.15 -16.95 -15.41
N SER A 237 3.03 -17.39 -14.52
CA SER A 237 3.42 -16.61 -13.34
C SER A 237 4.29 -15.41 -13.72
N ILE A 238 3.91 -14.21 -13.28
CA ILE A 238 4.61 -12.94 -13.53
C ILE A 238 5.04 -12.34 -12.19
N LEU A 239 6.35 -12.13 -12.05
CA LEU A 239 6.96 -11.36 -10.98
C LEU A 239 7.55 -10.06 -11.55
N ASP A 240 6.91 -8.94 -11.26
CA ASP A 240 7.37 -7.61 -11.65
C ASP A 240 8.03 -6.93 -10.44
N LEU A 241 9.32 -6.56 -10.57
CA LEU A 241 10.10 -5.88 -9.54
C LEU A 241 10.34 -4.41 -9.91
N ASN A 242 9.53 -3.51 -9.38
CA ASN A 242 9.60 -2.09 -9.75
C ASN A 242 10.59 -1.33 -8.83
N SER A 243 11.83 -1.15 -9.31
CA SER A 243 12.89 -0.37 -8.65
C SER A 243 13.31 -0.94 -7.28
N ILE A 244 13.78 -2.19 -7.28
CA ILE A 244 14.25 -2.93 -6.10
C ILE A 244 15.78 -3.06 -6.12
N THR A 245 16.42 -2.74 -4.98
CA THR A 245 17.84 -3.02 -4.77
C THR A 245 18.02 -4.25 -3.88
N PHE A 246 18.75 -5.23 -4.38
CA PHE A 246 19.24 -6.34 -3.55
C PHE A 246 20.58 -5.97 -2.91
N SER A 247 20.68 -6.01 -1.58
CA SER A 247 21.87 -5.62 -0.84
C SER A 247 22.22 -6.62 0.26
N GLY A 248 23.51 -6.71 0.63
CA GLY A 248 23.98 -7.63 1.68
C GLY A 248 23.96 -9.11 1.31
N ILE A 249 24.01 -9.42 0.01
CA ILE A 249 23.95 -10.80 -0.50
C ILE A 249 25.29 -11.51 -0.23
N ASN A 250 25.27 -12.64 0.46
CA ASN A 250 26.41 -13.55 0.60
C ASN A 250 26.04 -14.96 0.10
N LEU A 251 26.39 -15.27 -1.15
CA LEU A 251 26.04 -16.53 -1.82
C LEU A 251 27.14 -17.57 -1.61
N SER A 252 26.79 -18.78 -1.18
CA SER A 252 27.71 -19.93 -1.14
C SER A 252 26.98 -21.25 -1.48
N PRO A 253 26.48 -21.41 -2.72
CA PRO A 253 25.75 -22.60 -3.13
C PRO A 253 26.67 -23.84 -3.15
N THR A 254 26.18 -24.99 -2.68
CA THR A 254 27.01 -26.21 -2.51
C THR A 254 26.71 -27.36 -3.47
N SER A 255 25.62 -27.31 -4.24
CA SER A 255 25.22 -28.40 -5.14
C SER A 255 24.82 -27.93 -6.54
N GLU A 256 24.10 -26.82 -6.66
CA GLU A 256 23.74 -26.20 -7.95
C GLU A 256 23.81 -24.67 -7.84
N ALA A 257 24.24 -24.00 -8.91
CA ALA A 257 24.25 -22.53 -8.96
C ALA A 257 22.81 -22.00 -9.13
N LYS A 258 22.15 -21.71 -8.00
CA LYS A 258 20.83 -21.07 -7.97
C LYS A 258 20.98 -19.64 -7.43
N GLY A 259 20.50 -18.66 -8.20
CA GLY A 259 20.52 -17.24 -7.84
C GLY A 259 19.38 -16.87 -6.89
N ILE A 260 19.42 -15.66 -6.32
CA ILE A 260 18.43 -15.11 -5.36
C ILE A 260 16.99 -15.35 -5.85
N ILE A 261 16.75 -14.99 -7.10
CA ILE A 261 15.54 -15.37 -7.81
C ILE A 261 15.91 -16.61 -8.62
N HIS A 262 15.20 -17.70 -8.35
CA HIS A 262 15.28 -18.90 -9.18
C HIS A 262 13.93 -19.06 -9.85
N ILE A 263 13.94 -18.98 -11.17
CA ILE A 263 12.73 -19.14 -11.96
C ILE A 263 12.84 -20.48 -12.68
N ASN A 264 11.98 -21.43 -12.31
CA ASN A 264 11.95 -22.76 -12.92
C ASN A 264 10.84 -22.77 -13.98
N ILE A 265 11.18 -22.40 -15.22
CA ILE A 265 10.18 -22.16 -16.26
C ILE A 265 10.27 -23.20 -17.37
N ASN A 266 9.19 -23.95 -17.57
CA ASN A 266 8.84 -24.47 -18.89
C ASN A 266 8.03 -23.38 -19.62
N ASN A 267 8.72 -22.48 -20.34
CA ASN A 267 8.20 -21.34 -21.13
C ASN A 267 7.57 -20.13 -20.39
N GLN A 268 8.20 -18.95 -20.57
CA GLN A 268 7.70 -17.53 -20.54
C GLN A 268 8.42 -16.53 -19.59
N GLN A 269 8.28 -15.22 -19.88
CA GLN A 269 9.22 -14.10 -19.63
C GLN A 269 9.34 -13.55 -18.19
N PHE A 270 10.56 -13.12 -17.85
CA PHE A 270 10.90 -12.26 -16.70
C PHE A 270 11.23 -10.85 -17.20
N ASN A 271 10.50 -9.82 -16.74
CA ASN A 271 10.73 -8.43 -17.12
C ASN A 271 11.36 -7.66 -15.96
N MET A 272 12.53 -7.06 -16.20
CA MET A 272 13.09 -6.00 -15.36
C MET A 272 13.02 -4.71 -16.17
N GLU A 273 12.22 -3.75 -15.74
CA GLU A 273 12.23 -2.37 -16.25
C GLU A 273 12.88 -1.41 -15.25
#